data_AF-A0AAU7B2Q2-F1
#
_entry.id   AF-A0AAU7B2Q2-F1
#
_cell.length_a   1.000
_cell.length_b   1.000
_cell.length_c   1.000
_cell.angle_alpha   90.00
_cell.angle_beta   90.00
_cell.angle_gamma   90.00
#
_symmetry.space_group_name_H-M   'P 1'
#
loop_
_entity.id
_entity.type
_entity.pdbx_description
1 polymer ?
#
loop_
_entity_poly.entity_id
_entity_poly.type
_entity_poly.pdbx_seq_one_letter_code
_entity_poly.pdbx_strand_id
1 'polypeptide(L)'
;MSPQHAAGTELTVLDGTIEPLRAVAAPNVDPVIEQLRERLRSLDNTCLAGLQEGLTRMVVGDHSFSAEPGTEPIYDDSPDPNVRALVDIFNSMLQRSQEALGAYEQLRIRLADALGEQSCLPELTGRLHSLEENCLTDLDEGLQAVVDGDLTRSARPVTLPLTPAPDRRLGELGTSFNQMLARSRTALHSYDTMREDLRSALGDTSCLDELRAKLYSLHRHCLRDLDEGLEAVSSGTALTRAVGPVTTPLVGPTEEADIGELAEVFNRMLARTQSTLAHYDELRRRAYIGVAPTHHPGGPRP
;
A
#
# COMPACT_ATOMS: atom_id res chain seq x y z
N MET A 1 -74.37 -53.93 -69.59
CA MET A 1 -74.39 -54.16 -71.04
C MET A 1 -72.99 -53.90 -71.59
N SER A 2 -72.31 -54.94 -72.05
CA SER A 2 -71.29 -54.86 -73.13
C SER A 2 -72.04 -54.94 -74.48
N PRO A 3 -71.45 -54.76 -75.70
CA PRO A 3 -70.04 -54.58 -76.10
C PRO A 3 -69.78 -53.11 -76.60
N GLN A 4 -68.92 -52.70 -77.55
CA GLN A 4 -68.04 -53.33 -78.57
C GLN A 4 -66.91 -52.31 -78.93
N HIS A 5 -65.61 -52.63 -78.92
CA HIS A 5 -64.76 -53.43 -79.83
C HIS A 5 -64.44 -52.77 -81.21
N ALA A 6 -63.26 -52.11 -81.29
CA ALA A 6 -62.34 -52.00 -82.44
C ALA A 6 -61.07 -51.31 -81.90
N ALA A 7 -59.86 -51.89 -81.80
CA ALA A 7 -59.09 -52.74 -82.73
C ALA A 7 -58.69 -52.00 -84.01
N GLY A 8 -57.47 -51.44 -83.99
CA GLY A 8 -56.88 -50.64 -85.07
C GLY A 8 -55.38 -50.46 -84.82
N THR A 9 -54.63 -51.57 -84.93
CA THR A 9 -53.17 -51.56 -84.78
C THR A 9 -52.53 -51.21 -86.12
N GLU A 10 -51.88 -50.04 -86.20
CA GLU A 10 -50.88 -49.77 -87.24
C GLU A 10 -49.53 -49.43 -86.60
N LEU A 11 -48.63 -50.41 -86.66
CA LEU A 11 -47.21 -50.21 -86.43
C LEU A 11 -46.62 -49.62 -87.71
N THR A 12 -46.20 -48.36 -87.67
CA THR A 12 -45.25 -47.82 -88.65
C THR A 12 -43.98 -47.43 -87.92
N VAL A 13 -43.03 -48.36 -87.87
CA VAL A 13 -41.65 -48.07 -87.49
C VAL A 13 -41.01 -47.34 -88.67
N LEU A 14 -40.79 -46.03 -88.51
CA LEU A 14 -39.87 -45.29 -89.36
C LEU A 14 -38.84 -44.57 -88.48
N ASP A 15 -37.61 -45.02 -88.72
CA ASP A 15 -36.34 -44.57 -88.19
C ASP A 15 -36.21 -43.04 -88.13
N GLY A 16 -35.66 -42.52 -87.03
CA GLY A 16 -35.66 -41.08 -86.78
C GLY A 16 -35.15 -40.70 -85.40
N THR A 17 -33.83 -40.79 -85.23
CA THR A 17 -33.00 -40.30 -84.11
C THR A 17 -33.69 -39.32 -83.15
N ILE A 18 -34.09 -39.80 -81.96
CA ILE A 18 -34.33 -38.93 -80.81
C ILE A 18 -32.94 -38.55 -80.27
N GLU A 19 -32.46 -37.34 -80.59
CA GLU A 19 -31.36 -36.75 -79.84
C GLU A 19 -31.79 -36.66 -78.36
N PRO A 20 -31.01 -37.19 -77.41
CA PRO A 20 -31.26 -36.91 -76.01
C PRO A 20 -31.04 -35.41 -75.78
N LEU A 21 -32.04 -34.72 -75.23
CA LEU A 21 -31.89 -33.36 -74.75
C LEU A 21 -30.59 -33.25 -73.95
N ARG A 22 -29.64 -32.44 -74.44
CA ARG A 22 -28.45 -32.08 -73.68
C ARG A 22 -28.92 -31.57 -72.33
N ALA A 23 -28.64 -32.33 -71.28
CA ALA A 23 -28.67 -31.81 -69.94
C ALA A 23 -27.78 -30.58 -69.94
N VAL A 24 -28.37 -29.40 -69.71
CA VAL A 24 -27.60 -28.20 -69.39
C VAL A 24 -26.91 -28.56 -68.09
N ALA A 25 -25.61 -28.87 -68.18
CA ALA A 25 -24.82 -29.17 -67.01
C ALA A 25 -25.01 -28.02 -66.03
N ALA A 26 -25.36 -28.34 -64.78
CA ALA A 26 -25.33 -27.34 -63.72
C ALA A 26 -23.98 -26.64 -63.79
N PRO A 27 -23.91 -25.30 -63.61
CA PRO A 27 -22.66 -24.58 -63.68
C PRO A 27 -21.67 -25.31 -62.76
N ASN A 28 -20.57 -25.79 -63.34
CA ASN A 28 -19.59 -26.61 -62.64
C ASN A 28 -18.78 -25.67 -61.74
N VAL A 29 -19.41 -25.21 -60.67
CA VAL A 29 -18.82 -24.31 -59.68
C VAL A 29 -17.67 -25.07 -59.06
N ASP A 30 -16.48 -24.52 -59.22
CA ASP A 30 -15.27 -25.07 -58.65
C ASP A 30 -15.45 -25.22 -57.13
N PRO A 31 -15.31 -26.44 -56.56
CA PRO A 31 -15.51 -26.65 -55.12
C PRO A 31 -14.56 -25.80 -54.26
N VAL A 32 -13.40 -25.41 -54.80
CA VAL A 32 -12.44 -24.51 -54.14
C VAL A 32 -13.03 -23.11 -53.92
N ILE A 33 -14.00 -22.66 -54.74
CA ILE A 33 -14.67 -21.36 -54.55
C ILE A 33 -15.59 -21.38 -53.32
N GLU A 34 -16.33 -22.46 -53.08
CA GLU A 34 -17.16 -22.57 -51.87
C GLU A 34 -16.30 -22.73 -50.62
N GLN A 35 -15.22 -23.50 -50.70
CA GLN A 35 -14.23 -23.60 -49.63
C GLN A 35 -13.58 -22.24 -49.33
N LEU A 36 -13.22 -21.45 -50.35
CA LEU A 36 -12.71 -20.09 -50.19
C LEU A 36 -13.73 -19.16 -49.51
N ARG A 37 -15.02 -19.26 -49.86
CA ARG A 37 -16.10 -18.51 -49.18
C ARG A 37 -16.25 -18.91 -47.72
N GLU A 38 -16.16 -20.20 -47.41
CA GLU A 38 -16.23 -20.72 -46.05
C GLU A 38 -15.04 -20.26 -45.20
N ARG A 39 -13.81 -20.40 -45.71
CA ARG A 39 -12.60 -19.99 -44.99
C ARG A 39 -12.49 -18.47 -44.83
N LEU A 40 -12.95 -17.67 -45.80
CA LEU A 40 -13.09 -16.21 -45.64
C LEU A 40 -14.07 -15.84 -44.53
N ARG A 41 -15.23 -16.51 -44.44
CA ARG A 41 -16.18 -16.29 -43.32
C ARG A 41 -15.58 -16.69 -41.97
N SER A 42 -14.82 -17.78 -41.92
CA SER A 42 -14.11 -18.21 -40.70
C SER A 42 -13.03 -17.20 -40.29
N LEU A 43 -12.23 -16.70 -41.23
CA LEU A 43 -11.18 -15.70 -40.96
C LEU A 43 -11.79 -14.44 -40.32
N ASP A 44 -12.88 -13.94 -40.90
CA ASP A 44 -13.63 -12.78 -40.42
C ASP A 44 -14.29 -13.02 -39.04
N ASN A 45 -15.16 -14.03 -38.95
CA ASN A 45 -16.03 -14.24 -37.79
C ASN A 45 -15.35 -14.93 -36.60
N THR A 46 -14.20 -15.58 -36.80
CA THR A 46 -13.44 -16.25 -35.73
C THR A 46 -12.16 -15.49 -35.42
N CYS A 47 -11.21 -15.41 -36.36
CA CYS A 47 -9.88 -14.90 -36.09
C CYS A 47 -9.86 -13.36 -35.92
N LEU A 48 -10.45 -12.62 -36.87
CA LEU A 48 -10.45 -11.15 -36.83
C LEU A 48 -11.41 -10.60 -35.77
N ALA A 49 -12.62 -11.18 -35.64
CA ALA A 49 -13.55 -10.85 -34.57
C ALA A 49 -12.96 -11.13 -33.18
N GLY A 50 -12.29 -12.27 -32.98
CA GLY A 50 -11.61 -12.61 -31.74
C GLY A 50 -10.48 -11.63 -31.41
N LEU A 51 -9.64 -11.29 -32.39
CA LEU A 51 -8.58 -10.29 -32.22
C LEU A 51 -9.14 -8.90 -31.84
N GLN A 52 -10.24 -8.47 -32.48
CA GLN A 52 -10.88 -7.20 -32.19
C GLN A 52 -11.46 -7.15 -30.77
N GLU A 53 -12.18 -8.19 -30.35
CA GLU A 53 -12.73 -8.30 -28.99
C GLU A 53 -11.61 -8.31 -27.94
N GLY A 54 -10.56 -9.10 -28.17
CA GLY A 54 -9.40 -9.18 -27.29
C GLY A 54 -8.67 -7.84 -27.13
N LEU A 55 -8.37 -7.15 -28.23
CA LEU A 55 -7.77 -5.82 -28.18
C LEU A 55 -8.68 -4.79 -27.47
N THR A 56 -9.99 -4.87 -27.67
CA THR A 56 -10.97 -3.99 -27.01
C THR A 56 -10.97 -4.20 -25.49
N ARG A 57 -10.87 -5.46 -25.04
CA ARG A 57 -10.74 -5.82 -23.62
C ARG A 57 -9.42 -5.37 -23.02
N MET A 58 -8.31 -5.56 -23.75
CA MET A 58 -6.99 -5.09 -23.32
C MET A 58 -6.93 -3.58 -23.13
N VAL A 59 -7.64 -2.78 -23.93
CA VAL A 59 -7.72 -1.32 -23.77
C VAL A 59 -8.35 -0.91 -22.43
N VAL A 60 -9.32 -1.69 -21.91
CA VAL A 60 -9.90 -1.49 -20.57
C VAL A 60 -9.17 -2.29 -19.48
N GLY A 61 -8.00 -2.86 -19.81
CA GLY A 61 -7.15 -3.59 -18.88
C GLY A 61 -7.63 -4.99 -18.51
N ASP A 62 -8.55 -5.59 -19.27
CA ASP A 62 -8.92 -6.99 -19.11
C ASP A 62 -8.04 -7.86 -20.03
N HIS A 63 -7.19 -8.69 -19.40
CA HIS A 63 -6.24 -9.59 -20.07
C HIS A 63 -6.70 -11.06 -20.03
N SER A 64 -7.94 -11.33 -19.59
CA SER A 64 -8.47 -12.70 -19.40
C SER A 64 -8.93 -13.37 -20.71
N PHE A 65 -9.16 -12.60 -21.78
CA PHE A 65 -9.73 -13.11 -23.03
C PHE A 65 -8.68 -13.69 -23.99
N SER A 66 -8.64 -15.03 -24.08
CA SER A 66 -7.85 -15.76 -25.09
C SER A 66 -8.56 -15.77 -26.45
N ALA A 67 -7.81 -15.51 -27.53
CA ALA A 67 -8.28 -15.57 -28.90
C ALA A 67 -7.46 -16.58 -29.72
N GLU A 68 -8.05 -17.73 -30.05
CA GLU A 68 -7.37 -18.85 -30.71
C GLU A 68 -7.59 -18.88 -32.24
N PRO A 69 -6.58 -19.30 -33.03
CA PRO A 69 -6.71 -19.38 -34.49
C PRO A 69 -7.61 -20.56 -34.90
N GLY A 70 -8.84 -20.26 -35.34
CA GLY A 70 -9.82 -21.28 -35.75
C GLY A 70 -9.96 -21.51 -37.27
N THR A 71 -9.30 -20.71 -38.11
CA THR A 71 -9.39 -20.84 -39.58
C THR A 71 -8.20 -21.63 -40.13
N GLU A 72 -8.46 -22.64 -40.95
CA GLU A 72 -7.40 -23.43 -41.60
C GLU A 72 -7.12 -22.95 -43.04
N PRO A 73 -5.90 -23.16 -43.57
CA PRO A 73 -5.57 -22.88 -44.97
C PRO A 73 -6.37 -23.74 -45.96
N ILE A 74 -6.38 -23.28 -47.20
CA ILE A 74 -6.91 -24.03 -48.35
C ILE A 74 -5.77 -24.78 -49.02
N TYR A 75 -5.92 -26.10 -49.17
CA TYR A 75 -4.92 -26.98 -49.78
C TYR A 75 -5.37 -27.61 -51.11
N ASP A 76 -6.64 -27.43 -51.49
CA ASP A 76 -7.21 -28.04 -52.69
C ASP A 76 -6.87 -27.23 -53.96
N ASP A 77 -6.41 -27.93 -54.99
CA ASP A 77 -5.99 -27.34 -56.26
C ASP A 77 -7.18 -27.05 -57.20
N SER A 78 -7.35 -25.78 -57.57
CA SER A 78 -8.29 -25.39 -58.63
C SER A 78 -7.68 -25.55 -60.04
N PRO A 79 -8.43 -26.05 -61.03
CA PRO A 79 -8.04 -26.01 -62.44
C PRO A 79 -8.09 -24.59 -63.05
N ASP A 80 -8.77 -23.62 -62.42
CA ASP A 80 -8.78 -22.21 -62.87
C ASP A 80 -7.58 -21.45 -62.26
N PRO A 81 -6.66 -20.90 -63.07
CA PRO A 81 -5.52 -20.15 -62.56
C PRO A 81 -5.92 -18.88 -61.79
N ASN A 82 -7.09 -18.31 -62.04
CA ASN A 82 -7.58 -17.13 -61.30
C ASN A 82 -8.01 -17.51 -59.88
N VAL A 83 -8.70 -18.65 -59.72
CA VAL A 83 -9.10 -19.18 -58.40
C VAL A 83 -7.86 -19.56 -57.60
N ARG A 84 -6.85 -20.18 -58.25
CA ARG A 84 -5.56 -20.49 -57.60
C ARG A 84 -4.87 -19.23 -57.07
N ALA A 85 -4.78 -18.17 -57.86
CA ALA A 85 -4.22 -16.90 -57.41
C ALA A 85 -5.00 -16.27 -56.23
N LEU A 86 -6.33 -16.44 -56.18
CA LEU A 86 -7.14 -16.03 -55.02
C LEU A 86 -6.87 -16.88 -53.77
N VAL A 87 -6.65 -18.19 -53.93
CA VAL A 87 -6.26 -19.10 -52.84
C VAL A 87 -4.87 -18.72 -52.29
N ASP A 88 -3.90 -18.42 -53.15
CA ASP A 88 -2.56 -17.98 -52.73
C ASP A 88 -2.62 -16.67 -51.92
N ILE A 89 -3.42 -15.70 -52.38
CA ILE A 89 -3.66 -14.43 -51.68
C ILE A 89 -4.37 -14.70 -50.34
N PHE A 90 -5.40 -15.53 -50.32
CA PHE A 90 -6.13 -15.88 -49.09
C PHE A 90 -5.22 -16.54 -48.06
N ASN A 91 -4.45 -17.57 -48.46
CA ASN A 91 -3.52 -18.27 -47.57
C ASN A 91 -2.45 -17.31 -47.01
N SER A 92 -1.95 -16.36 -47.81
CA SER A 92 -1.03 -15.32 -47.32
C SER A 92 -1.67 -14.34 -46.33
N MET A 93 -2.94 -13.96 -46.56
CA MET A 93 -3.70 -13.12 -45.61
C MET A 93 -4.01 -13.87 -44.30
N LEU A 94 -4.37 -15.15 -44.40
CA LEU A 94 -4.63 -16.03 -43.26
C LEU A 94 -3.37 -16.16 -42.40
N GLN A 95 -2.22 -16.49 -43.00
CA GLN A 95 -0.95 -16.62 -42.28
C GLN A 95 -0.64 -15.36 -41.48
N ARG A 96 -0.69 -14.18 -42.12
CA ARG A 96 -0.42 -12.89 -41.43
C ARG A 96 -1.41 -12.61 -40.30
N SER A 97 -2.67 -13.01 -40.47
CA SER A 97 -3.71 -12.82 -39.46
C SER A 97 -3.48 -13.76 -38.25
N GLN A 98 -3.07 -15.00 -38.48
CA GLN A 98 -2.69 -15.95 -37.44
C GLN A 98 -1.40 -15.54 -36.71
N GLU A 99 -0.41 -15.01 -37.44
CA GLU A 99 0.82 -14.43 -36.86
C GLU A 99 0.48 -13.23 -35.95
N ALA A 100 -0.41 -12.34 -36.39
CA ALA A 100 -0.87 -11.21 -35.57
C ALA A 100 -1.66 -11.67 -34.33
N LEU A 101 -2.50 -12.70 -34.45
CA LEU A 101 -3.23 -13.30 -33.34
C LEU A 101 -2.29 -13.95 -32.32
N GLY A 102 -1.28 -14.68 -32.78
CA GLY A 102 -0.23 -15.25 -31.92
C GLY A 102 0.65 -14.21 -31.24
N ALA A 103 0.84 -13.03 -31.85
CA ALA A 103 1.51 -11.89 -31.23
C ALA A 103 0.62 -11.21 -30.17
N TYR A 104 -0.69 -11.09 -30.42
CA TYR A 104 -1.67 -10.64 -29.43
C TYR A 104 -1.68 -11.54 -28.19
N GLU A 105 -1.76 -12.86 -28.35
CA GLU A 105 -1.76 -13.80 -27.22
C GLU A 105 -0.50 -13.70 -26.36
N GLN A 106 0.68 -13.60 -26.98
CA GLN A 106 1.93 -13.40 -26.26
C GLN A 106 1.96 -12.09 -25.48
N LEU A 107 1.41 -11.01 -26.02
CA LEU A 107 1.32 -9.72 -25.33
C LEU A 107 0.32 -9.80 -24.17
N ARG A 108 -0.86 -10.40 -24.40
CA ARG A 108 -1.90 -10.61 -23.39
C ARG A 108 -1.37 -11.38 -22.19
N ILE A 109 -0.66 -12.49 -22.41
CA ILE A 109 -0.06 -13.30 -21.33
C ILE A 109 0.93 -12.46 -20.52
N ARG A 110 1.87 -11.76 -21.17
CA ARG A 110 2.86 -10.90 -20.47
C ARG A 110 2.19 -9.80 -19.63
N LEU A 111 1.09 -9.23 -20.11
CA LEU A 111 0.34 -8.22 -19.35
C LEU A 111 -0.48 -8.84 -18.21
N ALA A 112 -1.04 -10.03 -18.39
CA ALA A 112 -1.71 -10.78 -17.34
C ALA A 112 -0.74 -11.17 -16.20
N ASP A 113 0.47 -11.62 -16.53
CA ASP A 113 1.51 -11.95 -15.55
C ASP A 113 1.96 -10.69 -14.79
N ALA A 114 2.30 -9.61 -15.50
CA ALA A 114 2.83 -8.39 -14.89
C ALA A 114 1.79 -7.59 -14.10
N LEU A 115 0.57 -7.44 -14.63
CA LEU A 115 -0.45 -6.52 -14.12
C LEU A 115 -1.68 -7.21 -13.52
N GLY A 116 -1.87 -8.51 -13.77
CA GLY A 116 -3.05 -9.28 -13.39
C GLY A 116 -4.03 -9.45 -14.55
N GLU A 117 -4.94 -10.42 -14.43
CA GLU A 117 -6.00 -10.67 -15.44
C GLU A 117 -6.98 -9.49 -15.56
N GLN A 118 -7.12 -8.71 -14.49
CA GLN A 118 -7.50 -7.31 -14.56
C GLN A 118 -6.26 -6.47 -14.20
N SER A 119 -5.95 -5.47 -15.02
CA SER A 119 -4.84 -4.54 -14.79
C SER A 119 -4.96 -3.85 -13.44
N CYS A 120 -4.00 -4.09 -12.55
CA CYS A 120 -3.96 -3.45 -11.24
C CYS A 120 -3.55 -1.96 -11.28
N LEU A 121 -3.15 -1.42 -12.45
CA LEU A 121 -2.59 -0.07 -12.57
C LEU A 121 -3.49 1.05 -12.00
N PRO A 122 -4.82 1.11 -12.26
CA PRO A 122 -5.65 2.20 -11.74
C PRO A 122 -5.72 2.23 -10.22
N GLU A 123 -5.84 1.05 -9.59
CA GLU A 123 -5.83 0.93 -8.13
C GLU A 123 -4.45 1.20 -7.55
N LEU A 124 -3.39 0.66 -8.18
CA LEU A 124 -2.00 0.85 -7.77
C LEU A 124 -1.63 2.33 -7.71
N THR A 125 -2.00 3.12 -8.72
CA THR A 125 -1.78 4.57 -8.73
C THR A 125 -2.44 5.24 -7.52
N GLY A 126 -3.71 4.91 -7.22
CA GLY A 126 -4.41 5.43 -6.05
C GLY A 126 -3.81 4.98 -4.71
N ARG A 127 -3.26 3.76 -4.63
CA ARG A 127 -2.59 3.26 -3.41
C ARG A 127 -1.20 3.87 -3.22
N LEU A 128 -0.44 4.10 -4.28
CA LEU A 128 0.85 4.81 -4.22
C LEU A 128 0.66 6.24 -3.71
N HIS A 129 -0.30 6.97 -4.25
CA HIS A 129 -0.63 8.32 -3.81
C HIS A 129 -1.06 8.37 -2.34
N SER A 130 -1.90 7.41 -1.90
CA SER A 130 -2.26 7.28 -0.49
C SER A 130 -1.06 6.95 0.42
N LEU A 131 -0.11 6.13 -0.04
CA LEU A 131 1.09 5.79 0.70
C LEU A 131 1.98 7.03 0.88
N GLU A 132 2.15 7.81 -0.18
CA GLU A 132 2.93 9.05 -0.19
C GLU A 132 2.28 10.13 0.70
N GLU A 133 1.10 10.62 0.32
CA GLU A 133 0.46 11.81 0.93
C GLU A 133 -0.03 11.62 2.36
N ASN A 134 -0.20 10.37 2.81
CA ASN A 134 -0.72 10.08 4.15
C ASN A 134 0.36 9.36 4.95
N CYS A 135 0.69 8.12 4.57
CA CYS A 135 1.52 7.28 5.44
C CYS A 135 2.97 7.77 5.54
N LEU A 136 3.59 8.22 4.45
CA LEU A 136 4.97 8.71 4.47
C LEU A 136 5.05 10.16 4.96
N THR A 137 4.08 11.01 4.61
CA THR A 137 3.96 12.37 5.15
C THR A 137 3.75 12.38 6.67
N ASP A 138 2.79 11.60 7.20
CA ASP A 138 2.55 11.46 8.65
C ASP A 138 3.83 11.00 9.39
N LEU A 139 4.62 10.12 8.77
CA LEU A 139 5.88 9.62 9.35
C LEU A 139 6.99 10.68 9.36
N ASP A 140 7.10 11.48 8.31
CA ASP A 140 8.09 12.57 8.24
C ASP A 140 7.75 13.67 9.24
N GLU A 141 6.48 14.09 9.29
CA GLU A 141 5.97 15.04 10.30
C GLU A 141 6.14 14.50 11.72
N GLY A 142 5.84 13.22 11.95
CA GLY A 142 6.02 12.57 13.25
C GLY A 142 7.49 12.45 13.67
N LEU A 143 8.40 12.15 12.75
CA LEU A 143 9.84 12.11 13.04
C LEU A 143 10.39 13.51 13.35
N GLN A 144 9.97 14.53 12.61
CA GLN A 144 10.35 15.91 12.89
C GLN A 144 9.80 16.40 14.25
N ALA A 145 8.55 16.07 14.58
CA ALA A 145 7.97 16.37 15.88
C ALA A 145 8.78 15.75 17.04
N VAL A 146 9.21 14.49 16.91
CA VAL A 146 10.09 13.82 17.89
C VAL A 146 11.44 14.52 18.05
N VAL A 147 12.00 15.07 16.95
CA VAL A 147 13.24 15.89 17.00
C VAL A 147 13.02 17.20 17.75
N ASP A 148 11.86 17.84 17.56
CA ASP A 148 11.45 19.07 18.26
C ASP A 148 10.94 18.80 19.69
N GLY A 149 10.88 17.54 20.11
CA GLY A 149 10.45 17.11 21.45
C GLY A 149 8.95 16.93 21.64
N ASP A 150 8.13 17.09 20.58
CA ASP A 150 6.70 16.79 20.56
C ASP A 150 6.48 15.28 20.28
N LEU A 151 6.03 14.54 21.29
CA LEU A 151 5.78 13.10 21.18
C LEU A 151 4.30 12.77 20.90
N THR A 152 3.46 13.77 20.61
CA THR A 152 2.01 13.60 20.41
C THR A 152 1.61 13.13 19.00
N ARG A 153 2.54 13.20 18.03
CA ARG A 153 2.27 12.93 16.60
C ARG A 153 2.41 11.45 16.23
N SER A 154 1.30 10.74 16.09
CA SER A 154 1.29 9.34 15.62
C SER A 154 1.27 9.22 14.09
N ALA A 155 1.94 8.21 13.52
CA ALA A 155 1.98 7.98 12.07
C ALA A 155 1.20 6.71 11.66
N ARG A 156 -0.01 6.86 11.12
CA ARG A 156 -0.97 5.75 11.00
C ARG A 156 -0.97 5.08 9.61
N PRO A 157 -0.89 3.74 9.52
CA PRO A 157 -0.90 3.02 8.24
C PRO A 157 -2.29 2.93 7.59
N VAL A 158 -2.77 4.01 6.97
CA VAL A 158 -4.11 4.08 6.36
C VAL A 158 -4.21 3.41 4.98
N THR A 159 -3.13 3.36 4.20
CA THR A 159 -3.14 2.81 2.83
C THR A 159 -3.47 1.31 2.83
N LEU A 160 -4.48 0.92 2.04
CA LEU A 160 -4.94 -0.47 1.91
C LEU A 160 -4.16 -1.27 0.85
N PRO A 161 -4.01 -2.60 1.00
CA PRO A 161 -3.41 -3.44 -0.03
C PRO A 161 -4.30 -3.53 -1.27
N LEU A 162 -3.67 -3.87 -2.39
CA LEU A 162 -4.35 -4.28 -3.62
C LEU A 162 -4.96 -5.66 -3.42
N THR A 163 -6.21 -5.84 -3.85
CA THR A 163 -6.93 -7.11 -3.76
C THR A 163 -7.50 -7.43 -5.13
N PRO A 164 -7.19 -8.58 -5.75
CA PRO A 164 -7.78 -8.91 -7.04
C PRO A 164 -9.29 -9.14 -6.90
N ALA A 165 -10.01 -8.99 -8.01
CA ALA A 165 -11.40 -9.41 -8.10
C ALA A 165 -11.53 -10.93 -7.82
N PRO A 166 -12.70 -11.41 -7.35
CA PRO A 166 -12.96 -12.84 -7.17
C PRO A 166 -12.60 -13.64 -8.43
N ASP A 167 -12.01 -14.82 -8.20
CA ASP A 167 -11.52 -15.76 -9.22
C ASP A 167 -10.45 -15.23 -10.19
N ARG A 168 -9.98 -13.98 -10.02
CA ARG A 168 -8.90 -13.38 -10.81
C ARG A 168 -7.56 -13.34 -10.06
N ARG A 169 -6.47 -13.30 -10.83
CA ARG A 169 -5.10 -13.17 -10.30
C ARG A 169 -4.60 -11.73 -10.28
N LEU A 170 -3.93 -11.35 -9.20
CA LEU A 170 -3.13 -10.13 -9.11
C LEU A 170 -1.78 -10.37 -9.79
N GLY A 171 -1.32 -9.41 -10.60
CA GLY A 171 -0.02 -9.51 -11.26
C GLY A 171 1.18 -9.37 -10.32
N GLU A 172 2.37 -9.63 -10.86
CA GLU A 172 3.64 -9.45 -10.16
C GLU A 172 3.78 -8.05 -9.57
N LEU A 173 3.44 -6.99 -10.32
CA LEU A 173 3.59 -5.60 -9.87
C LEU A 173 2.71 -5.29 -8.65
N GLY A 174 1.45 -5.74 -8.65
CA GLY A 174 0.55 -5.60 -7.51
C GLY A 174 1.01 -6.40 -6.29
N THR A 175 1.60 -7.58 -6.54
CA THR A 175 2.20 -8.42 -5.48
C THR A 175 3.42 -7.75 -4.86
N SER A 176 4.33 -7.19 -5.66
CA SER A 176 5.48 -6.42 -5.18
C SER A 176 5.06 -5.17 -4.39
N PHE A 177 4.05 -4.44 -4.87
CA PHE A 177 3.48 -3.31 -4.13
C PHE A 177 2.97 -3.74 -2.75
N ASN A 178 2.19 -4.83 -2.67
CA ASN A 178 1.67 -5.34 -1.39
C ASN A 178 2.79 -5.75 -0.43
N GLN A 179 3.90 -6.31 -0.93
CA GLN A 179 5.08 -6.61 -0.12
C GLN A 179 5.80 -5.34 0.39
N MET A 180 5.90 -4.30 -0.44
CA MET A 180 6.44 -3.00 -0.02
C MET A 180 5.55 -2.35 1.04
N LEU A 181 4.23 -2.28 0.80
CA LEU A 181 3.25 -1.75 1.74
C LEU A 181 3.32 -2.48 3.10
N ALA A 182 3.45 -3.81 3.12
CA ALA A 182 3.60 -4.57 4.35
C ALA A 182 4.83 -4.12 5.17
N ARG A 183 5.98 -3.88 4.52
CA ARG A 183 7.20 -3.38 5.17
C ARG A 183 7.03 -1.94 5.68
N SER A 184 6.43 -1.05 4.89
CA SER A 184 6.13 0.32 5.31
C SER A 184 5.22 0.35 6.54
N ARG A 185 4.20 -0.52 6.58
CA ARG A 185 3.30 -0.68 7.74
C ARG A 185 4.03 -1.17 8.99
N THR A 186 4.99 -2.10 8.85
CA THR A 186 5.85 -2.50 9.98
C THR A 186 6.69 -1.33 10.49
N ALA A 187 7.30 -0.54 9.60
CA ALA A 187 8.10 0.61 9.99
C ALA A 187 7.28 1.70 10.72
N LEU A 188 6.09 2.01 10.23
CA LEU A 188 5.13 2.92 10.87
C LEU A 188 4.75 2.44 12.28
N HIS A 189 4.44 1.16 12.42
CA HIS A 189 4.11 0.59 13.72
C HIS A 189 5.30 0.64 14.70
N SER A 190 6.52 0.34 14.23
CA SER A 190 7.73 0.45 15.05
C SER A 190 8.02 1.89 15.47
N TYR A 191 7.77 2.87 14.61
CA TYR A 191 7.83 4.29 14.97
C TYR A 191 6.79 4.62 16.06
N ASP A 192 5.53 4.24 15.88
CA ASP A 192 4.46 4.55 16.83
C ASP A 192 4.68 3.90 18.21
N THR A 193 5.22 2.67 18.25
CA THR A 193 5.63 2.01 19.50
C THR A 193 6.78 2.77 20.18
N MET A 194 7.85 3.09 19.44
CA MET A 194 8.98 3.86 19.98
C MET A 194 8.54 5.23 20.51
N ARG A 195 7.66 5.93 19.78
CA ARG A 195 7.08 7.21 20.18
C ARG A 195 6.31 7.09 21.50
N GLU A 196 5.47 6.07 21.65
CA GLU A 196 4.67 5.88 22.86
C GLU A 196 5.52 5.46 24.07
N ASP A 197 6.53 4.61 23.88
CA ASP A 197 7.52 4.27 24.92
C ASP A 197 8.27 5.52 25.41
N LEU A 198 8.68 6.39 24.48
CA LEU A 198 9.28 7.69 24.80
C LEU A 198 8.29 8.63 25.49
N ARG A 199 7.02 8.68 25.05
CA ARG A 199 5.97 9.54 25.65
C ARG A 199 5.69 9.15 27.10
N SER A 200 5.58 7.86 27.39
CA SER A 200 5.43 7.34 28.76
C SER A 200 6.62 7.72 29.65
N ALA A 201 7.85 7.69 29.12
CA ALA A 201 9.05 8.01 29.89
C ALA A 201 9.29 9.52 30.08
N LEU A 202 8.97 10.34 29.06
CA LEU A 202 9.42 11.74 28.93
C LEU A 202 8.28 12.78 28.92
N GLY A 203 7.02 12.34 28.85
CA GLY A 203 5.84 13.20 28.74
C GLY A 203 5.42 13.49 27.29
N ASP A 204 4.29 14.18 27.13
CA ASP A 204 3.76 14.61 25.83
C ASP A 204 4.74 15.54 25.08
N THR A 205 5.40 16.41 25.85
CA THR A 205 6.53 17.22 25.42
C THR A 205 7.74 16.80 26.23
N SER A 206 8.79 16.35 25.55
CA SER A 206 9.98 15.75 26.15
C SER A 206 10.58 16.61 27.28
N CYS A 207 10.45 16.13 28.51
CA CYS A 207 10.91 16.84 29.69
C CYS A 207 12.45 16.92 29.81
N LEU A 208 13.22 16.30 28.89
CA LEU A 208 14.67 16.07 29.04
C LEU A 208 15.47 17.35 29.27
N ASP A 209 15.17 18.42 28.53
CA ASP A 209 15.91 19.68 28.65
C ASP A 209 15.62 20.43 29.95
N GLU A 210 14.36 20.47 30.37
CA GLU A 210 14.02 21.06 31.66
C GLU A 210 14.54 20.19 32.82
N LEU A 211 14.42 18.86 32.74
CA LEU A 211 14.96 17.91 33.71
C LEU A 211 16.47 18.10 33.89
N ARG A 212 17.21 18.25 32.78
CA ARG A 212 18.65 18.57 32.78
C ARG A 212 18.92 19.89 33.51
N ALA A 213 18.15 20.95 33.23
CA ALA A 213 18.28 22.24 33.91
C ALA A 213 17.95 22.16 35.42
N LYS A 214 16.88 21.45 35.81
CA LYS A 214 16.52 21.27 37.22
C LYS A 214 17.56 20.41 37.97
N LEU A 215 18.12 19.38 37.34
CA LEU A 215 19.21 18.57 37.93
C LEU A 215 20.46 19.41 38.19
N TYR A 216 20.86 20.27 37.26
CA TYR A 216 21.95 21.22 37.49
C TYR A 216 21.65 22.18 38.65
N SER A 217 20.41 22.69 38.74
CA SER A 217 19.98 23.54 39.86
C SER A 217 20.01 22.79 41.21
N LEU A 218 19.48 21.56 41.24
CA LEU A 218 19.43 20.71 42.44
C LEU A 218 20.83 20.43 42.96
N HIS A 219 21.76 20.09 42.08
CA HIS A 219 23.16 19.86 42.45
C HIS A 219 23.86 21.15 42.92
N ARG A 220 23.83 22.21 42.10
CA ARG A 220 24.62 23.43 42.32
C ARG A 220 24.13 24.29 43.48
N HIS A 221 22.84 24.32 43.74
CA HIS A 221 22.23 25.15 44.78
C HIS A 221 21.79 24.29 45.97
N CYS A 222 20.81 23.40 45.79
CA CYS A 222 20.23 22.68 46.92
C CYS A 222 21.23 21.73 47.62
N LEU A 223 21.95 20.88 46.89
CA LEU A 223 22.85 19.88 47.49
C LEU A 223 24.17 20.50 47.98
N ARG A 224 24.81 21.35 47.16
CA ARG A 224 26.06 22.03 47.57
C ARG A 224 25.85 22.97 48.76
N ASP A 225 24.78 23.77 48.79
CA ASP A 225 24.54 24.67 49.93
C ASP A 225 24.18 23.89 51.21
N LEU A 226 23.58 22.70 51.10
CA LEU A 226 23.39 21.79 52.25
C LEU A 226 24.72 21.22 52.74
N ASP A 227 25.60 20.78 51.84
CA ASP A 227 26.91 20.22 52.18
C ASP A 227 27.79 21.26 52.89
N GLU A 228 27.92 22.45 52.32
CA GLU A 228 28.60 23.60 52.95
C GLU A 228 27.94 24.02 54.28
N GLY A 229 26.63 23.83 54.42
CA GLY A 229 25.89 24.05 55.67
C GLY A 229 26.17 22.99 56.73
N LEU A 230 26.37 21.73 56.36
CA LEU A 230 26.71 20.63 57.26
C LEU A 230 28.20 20.66 57.65
N GLU A 231 29.09 21.08 56.74
CA GLU A 231 30.51 21.29 57.02
C GLU A 231 30.74 22.43 58.02
N ALA A 232 29.96 23.51 57.94
CA ALA A 232 29.98 24.56 58.97
C ALA A 232 29.66 23.97 60.37
N VAL A 233 28.62 23.14 60.46
CA VAL A 233 28.22 22.47 61.71
C VAL A 233 29.31 21.54 62.24
N SER A 234 29.92 20.72 61.39
CA SER A 234 30.94 19.76 61.81
C SER A 234 32.28 20.41 62.18
N SER A 235 32.64 21.52 61.53
CA SER A 235 33.82 22.34 61.85
C SER A 235 33.65 23.21 63.10
N GLY A 236 32.47 23.22 63.73
CA GLY A 236 32.17 24.02 64.91
C GLY A 236 31.93 25.51 64.61
N THR A 237 31.86 25.90 63.33
CA THR A 237 31.42 27.24 62.95
C THR A 237 29.90 27.30 63.00
N ALA A 238 29.36 28.07 63.95
CA ALA A 238 27.96 28.00 64.36
C ALA A 238 26.95 28.05 63.19
N LEU A 239 25.77 27.45 63.44
CA LEU A 239 24.57 27.30 62.59
C LEU A 239 24.02 28.63 62.00
N THR A 240 24.83 29.30 61.20
CA THR A 240 24.63 30.66 60.69
C THR A 240 24.14 30.66 59.25
N ARG A 241 24.62 29.74 58.42
CA ARG A 241 24.22 29.60 57.01
C ARG A 241 22.81 29.04 56.87
N ALA A 242 21.88 29.86 56.41
CA ALA A 242 20.58 29.38 55.95
C ALA A 242 20.73 28.60 54.64
N VAL A 243 19.98 27.50 54.50
CA VAL A 243 19.88 26.73 53.26
C VAL A 243 18.40 26.61 52.91
N GLY A 244 18.04 26.95 51.68
CA GLY A 244 16.65 26.98 51.22
C GLY A 244 16.46 26.24 49.89
N PRO A 245 15.26 25.76 49.60
CA PRO A 245 14.95 25.10 48.33
C PRO A 245 14.90 26.14 47.19
N VAL A 246 15.88 26.10 46.28
CA VAL A 246 15.93 26.97 45.09
C VAL A 246 15.32 26.29 43.86
N THR A 247 15.50 24.97 43.74
CA THR A 247 15.05 24.19 42.58
C THR A 247 13.54 23.93 42.65
N THR A 248 12.81 24.28 41.59
CA THR A 248 11.37 24.00 41.45
C THR A 248 11.13 22.60 40.88
N PRO A 249 9.94 22.00 41.10
CA PRO A 249 9.53 20.82 40.34
C PRO A 249 9.45 21.10 38.84
N LEU A 250 9.44 20.02 38.07
CA LEU A 250 9.02 19.96 36.67
C LEU A 250 7.49 19.99 36.62
N VAL A 251 6.95 20.71 35.64
CA VAL A 251 5.51 20.85 35.39
C VAL A 251 5.25 20.83 33.89
N GLY A 252 4.13 20.25 33.47
CA GLY A 252 3.76 20.20 32.06
C GLY A 252 3.39 21.57 31.50
N PRO A 253 3.31 21.72 30.17
CA PRO A 253 2.83 22.95 29.52
C PRO A 253 1.38 23.30 29.91
N THR A 254 0.59 22.31 30.34
CA THR A 254 -0.74 22.45 30.94
C THR A 254 -0.86 21.54 32.17
N GLU A 255 -1.82 21.81 33.07
CA GLU A 255 -2.05 20.96 34.27
C GLU A 255 -2.46 19.52 33.93
N GLU A 256 -3.03 19.30 32.73
CA GLU A 256 -3.46 17.99 32.24
C GLU A 256 -2.41 17.25 31.39
N ALA A 257 -1.28 17.89 31.05
CA ALA A 257 -0.27 17.29 30.19
C ALA A 257 0.55 16.23 30.95
N ASP A 258 0.81 15.09 30.30
CA ASP A 258 1.70 14.09 30.87
C ASP A 258 3.14 14.62 30.89
N ILE A 259 3.78 14.59 32.06
CA ILE A 259 5.18 14.99 32.26
C ILE A 259 6.16 13.82 32.14
N GLY A 260 5.64 12.58 32.06
CA GLY A 260 6.41 11.35 31.96
C GLY A 260 6.97 10.86 33.30
N GLU A 261 7.21 9.55 33.36
CA GLU A 261 7.72 8.87 34.55
C GLU A 261 9.02 9.49 35.09
N LEU A 262 9.94 9.95 34.23
CA LEU A 262 11.20 10.53 34.67
C LEU A 262 11.00 11.86 35.40
N ALA A 263 10.08 12.71 34.94
CA ALA A 263 9.77 13.96 35.61
C ALA A 263 9.08 13.73 36.95
N GLU A 264 8.19 12.74 37.05
CA GLU A 264 7.60 12.36 38.33
C GLU A 264 8.65 11.82 39.32
N VAL A 265 9.55 10.94 38.88
CA VAL A 265 10.63 10.39 39.70
C VAL A 265 11.52 11.52 40.22
N PHE A 266 11.90 12.46 39.34
CA PHE A 266 12.64 13.66 39.73
C PHE A 266 11.87 14.49 40.76
N ASN A 267 10.58 14.76 40.54
CA ASN A 267 9.75 15.55 41.46
C ASN A 267 9.63 14.88 42.84
N ARG A 268 9.49 13.55 42.90
CA ARG A 268 9.51 12.78 44.16
C ARG A 268 10.86 12.89 44.88
N MET A 269 11.98 12.80 44.15
CA MET A 269 13.32 12.99 44.73
C MET A 269 13.53 14.42 45.23
N LEU A 270 13.15 15.42 44.43
CA LEU A 270 13.24 16.84 44.77
C LEU A 270 12.46 17.15 46.05
N ALA A 271 11.19 16.73 46.15
CA ALA A 271 10.37 16.94 47.33
C ALA A 271 11.02 16.36 48.61
N ARG A 272 11.66 15.19 48.51
CA ARG A 272 12.42 14.59 49.61
C ARG A 272 13.64 15.43 49.97
N THR A 273 14.44 15.88 49.00
CA THR A 273 15.59 16.77 49.25
C THR A 273 15.15 18.10 49.88
N GLN A 274 14.11 18.74 49.36
CA GLN A 274 13.56 19.98 49.91
C GLN A 274 13.05 19.80 51.35
N SER A 275 12.43 18.66 51.67
CA SER A 275 12.06 18.30 53.05
C SER A 275 13.29 18.18 53.95
N THR A 276 14.39 17.55 53.49
CA THR A 276 15.65 17.50 54.24
C THR A 276 16.24 18.90 54.47
N LEU A 277 16.20 19.80 53.47
CA LEU A 277 16.61 21.20 53.64
C LEU A 277 15.79 21.92 54.71
N ALA A 278 14.46 21.76 54.68
CA ALA A 278 13.56 22.37 55.67
C ALA A 278 13.84 21.87 57.10
N HIS A 279 14.13 20.57 57.27
CA HIS A 279 14.52 20.01 58.56
C HIS A 279 15.88 20.55 59.05
N TYR A 280 16.86 20.72 58.16
CA TYR A 280 18.14 21.35 58.50
C TYR A 280 17.94 22.80 58.96
N ASP A 281 17.18 23.61 58.23
CA ASP A 281 16.95 25.02 58.58
C ASP A 281 16.11 25.18 59.86
N GLU A 282 15.19 24.27 60.16
CA GLU A 282 14.48 24.22 61.44
C GLU A 282 15.43 23.88 62.61
N LEU A 283 16.33 22.91 62.44
CA LEU A 283 17.37 22.58 63.43
C LEU A 283 18.30 23.78 63.66
N ARG A 284 18.71 24.45 62.58
CA ARG A 284 19.49 25.68 62.57
C ARG A 284 18.80 26.79 63.38
N ARG A 285 17.53 27.06 63.11
CA ARG A 285 16.72 28.07 63.82
C ARG A 285 16.59 27.75 65.32
N ARG A 286 16.34 26.48 65.69
CA ARG A 286 16.25 26.06 67.10
C ARG A 286 17.56 26.25 67.86
N ALA A 287 18.68 25.83 67.27
CA ALA A 287 20.00 26.01 67.89
C ALA A 287 20.34 27.50 68.07
N TYR A 288 19.99 28.35 67.10
CA TYR A 288 20.22 29.80 67.20
C TYR A 288 19.41 30.45 68.32
N ILE A 289 18.17 30.01 68.54
CA ILE A 289 17.32 30.49 69.65
C ILE A 289 17.89 30.03 71.02
N GLY A 290 18.46 28.82 71.10
CA GLY A 290 19.07 28.29 72.31
C GLY A 290 20.37 28.97 72.76
N VAL A 291 20.96 29.84 71.93
CA VAL A 291 22.21 30.59 72.21
C VAL A 291 21.93 32.04 72.66
N ALA A 292 20.66 32.45 72.76
CA ALA A 292 20.31 33.74 73.34
C ALA A 292 20.84 33.86 74.80
N PRO A 293 21.62 34.91 75.14
CA PRO A 293 22.28 34.98 76.43
C PRO A 293 21.27 35.10 77.57
N THR A 294 21.37 34.19 78.54
CA THR A 294 20.61 34.26 79.78
C THR A 294 21.06 35.48 80.59
N HIS A 295 20.35 36.59 80.42
CA HIS A 295 20.64 37.84 81.11
C HIS A 295 20.37 37.66 82.61
N HIS A 296 21.43 37.37 83.36
CA HIS A 296 21.36 37.10 84.80
C HIS A 296 21.06 38.40 85.55
N PRO A 297 19.91 38.54 86.24
CA PRO A 297 19.59 39.75 86.98
C PRO A 297 20.48 39.83 88.23
N GLY A 298 21.32 40.87 88.30
CA GLY A 298 22.24 41.07 89.41
C GLY A 298 21.53 41.24 90.74
N GLY A 299 21.75 40.30 91.66
CA GLY A 299 21.34 40.43 93.07
C GLY A 299 22.08 41.56 93.81
N PRO A 300 21.53 42.04 94.94
CA PRO A 300 21.95 43.29 95.56
C PRO A 300 23.30 43.17 96.30
N ARG A 301 23.96 44.31 96.47
CA ARG A 301 25.11 44.47 97.39
C ARG A 301 24.67 45.22 98.66
N PRO A 302 25.28 44.92 99.83
CA PRO A 302 25.01 45.58 101.10
C PRO A 302 25.59 46.99 101.17
#